data_AF-A0A6A4BN29-F1
#
_entry.id   AF-A0A6A4BN29-F1
#
_cell.length_a   1.000
_cell.length_b   1.000
_cell.length_c   1.000
_cell.angle_alpha   90.00
_cell.angle_beta   90.00
_cell.angle_gamma   90.00
#
_symmetry.space_group_name_H-M   'P 1'
#
loop_
_entity.id
_entity.type
_entity.pdbx_description
1 polymer ?
#
loop_
_entity_poly.entity_id
_entity_poly.type
_entity_poly.pdbx_seq_one_letter_code
_entity_poly.pdbx_strand_id
1 'polypeptide(L)'
;MDELILRQTRVEERLAALETNSGSITKQAHITTQQHCEEPTQGQPKRARKRAPKALATVWFEWFTAVPRMYESASVSKATLHESRHAVAYMMLCLPSGFKLDPSSTGYKAEVHAVGVEAEKRALEFLAAQGSQAAAVDSVVKAMRALHKAGQLDSLVAQFREIYFEGDIIDPTPHSALPAFMRFT
;
A
#
# COMPACT_ATOMS: atom_id res chain seq x y z
N MET A 1 -8.72 -17.74 32.10
CA MET A 1 -7.68 -17.16 31.23
C MET A 1 -7.54 -18.07 29.99
N ASP A 2 -8.68 -18.51 29.43
CA ASP A 2 -8.74 -19.78 28.65
C ASP A 2 -9.19 -19.59 27.19
N GLU A 3 -9.81 -18.46 26.83
CA GLU A 3 -10.20 -18.19 25.45
C GLU A 3 -9.02 -17.95 24.51
N LEU A 4 -7.91 -17.41 25.05
CA LEU A 4 -6.74 -17.05 24.25
C LEU A 4 -5.95 -18.29 23.81
N ILE A 5 -5.87 -19.29 24.68
CA ILE A 5 -5.19 -20.56 24.39
C ILE A 5 -5.98 -21.35 23.35
N LEU A 6 -7.31 -21.38 23.48
CA LEU A 6 -8.18 -22.08 22.53
C LEU A 6 -8.13 -21.47 21.12
N ARG A 7 -8.01 -20.14 21.03
CA ARG A 7 -7.83 -19.44 19.73
C ARG A 7 -6.49 -19.73 19.10
N GLN A 8 -5.43 -19.83 19.89
CA GLN A 8 -4.09 -20.10 19.39
C GLN A 8 -3.97 -21.52 18.82
N THR A 9 -4.51 -22.52 19.52
CA THR A 9 -4.54 -23.92 19.05
C THR A 9 -5.30 -24.08 17.73
N ARG A 10 -6.42 -23.37 17.56
CA ARG A 10 -7.21 -23.42 16.32
C ARG A 10 -6.48 -22.80 15.11
N VAL A 11 -5.57 -21.86 15.34
CA VAL A 11 -4.74 -21.29 14.27
C VAL A 11 -3.63 -22.25 13.86
N GLU A 12 -3.05 -22.97 14.81
CA GLU A 12 -1.97 -23.94 14.56
C GLU A 12 -2.48 -25.20 13.80
N GLU A 13 -3.66 -25.70 14.14
CA GLU A 13 -4.28 -26.83 13.44
C GLU A 13 -4.56 -26.51 11.95
N ARG A 14 -4.92 -25.26 11.64
CA ARG A 14 -5.14 -24.80 10.26
C ARG A 14 -3.84 -24.66 9.46
N LEU A 15 -2.70 -24.44 10.12
CA LEU A 15 -1.38 -24.38 9.47
C LEU A 15 -0.86 -25.79 9.13
N ALA A 16 -1.04 -26.75 10.04
CA ALA A 16 -0.63 -28.14 9.81
C ALA A 16 -1.36 -28.80 8.62
N ALA A 17 -2.64 -28.47 8.40
CA ALA A 17 -3.43 -29.00 7.29
C ALA A 17 -3.01 -28.47 5.90
N LEU A 18 -2.23 -27.39 5.84
CA LEU A 18 -1.74 -26.79 4.58
C LEU A 18 -0.36 -27.31 4.15
N GLU A 19 0.41 -27.90 5.07
CA GLU A 19 1.77 -28.40 4.78
C GLU A 19 1.79 -29.83 4.20
N THR A 20 0.67 -30.56 4.24
CA THR A 20 0.57 -31.94 3.74
C THR A 20 0.29 -32.04 2.23
N ASN A 21 0.13 -30.93 1.51
CA ASN A 21 -0.25 -30.95 0.08
C ASN A 21 0.76 -30.28 -0.87
N SER A 22 2.06 -30.36 -0.56
CA SER A 22 3.11 -30.00 -1.51
C SER A 22 4.16 -31.09 -1.61
N GLY A 23 3.77 -32.18 -2.28
CA GLY A 23 4.66 -33.28 -2.66
C GLY A 23 4.73 -33.44 -4.17
N SER A 24 5.92 -33.17 -4.71
CA SER A 24 6.51 -33.74 -5.94
C SER A 24 6.29 -33.01 -7.28
N ILE A 25 7.33 -32.25 -7.68
CA ILE A 25 7.75 -32.12 -9.09
C ILE A 25 9.20 -32.57 -9.16
N THR A 26 9.48 -33.68 -9.84
CA THR A 26 10.85 -34.02 -10.26
C THR A 26 10.88 -34.65 -11.66
N LYS A 27 11.33 -33.83 -12.62
CA LYS A 27 12.25 -34.04 -13.78
C LYS A 27 12.19 -35.28 -14.71
N GLN A 28 12.47 -34.97 -15.99
CA GLN A 28 13.17 -35.69 -17.10
C GLN A 28 12.25 -36.06 -18.28
N ALA A 29 12.43 -35.60 -19.53
CA ALA A 29 13.55 -35.54 -20.50
C ALA A 29 13.41 -36.63 -21.59
N HIS A 30 13.16 -36.22 -22.86
CA HIS A 30 13.33 -36.86 -24.20
C HIS A 30 12.75 -38.30 -24.38
N ILE A 31 12.09 -38.76 -25.47
CA ILE A 31 12.48 -38.92 -26.90
C ILE A 31 11.23 -39.41 -27.71
N THR A 32 11.16 -39.04 -29.00
CA THR A 32 10.58 -39.70 -30.21
C THR A 32 9.32 -40.61 -30.13
N THR A 33 8.27 -40.30 -30.91
CA THR A 33 7.67 -41.13 -32.01
C THR A 33 6.39 -40.47 -32.56
N GLN A 34 6.08 -40.79 -33.82
CA GLN A 34 5.20 -40.15 -34.79
C GLN A 34 3.68 -40.36 -34.59
N GLN A 35 2.93 -39.61 -35.42
CA GLN A 35 1.63 -39.90 -36.04
C GLN A 35 0.32 -39.33 -35.44
N HIS A 36 -0.22 -38.40 -36.24
CA HIS A 36 -1.59 -38.31 -36.76
C HIS A 36 -2.71 -37.73 -35.88
N CYS A 37 -3.29 -36.66 -36.45
CA CYS A 37 -4.64 -36.11 -36.41
C CYS A 37 -5.52 -36.33 -35.17
N GLU A 38 -6.00 -35.22 -34.61
CA GLU A 38 -7.39 -34.74 -34.81
C GLU A 38 -7.57 -33.47 -33.95
N GLU A 39 -8.09 -32.40 -34.57
CA GLU A 39 -8.73 -31.30 -33.82
C GLU A 39 -10.15 -31.77 -33.47
N PRO A 40 -10.69 -31.42 -32.29
CA PRO A 40 -11.33 -30.11 -32.19
C PRO A 40 -11.19 -29.42 -30.82
N THR A 41 -10.95 -28.10 -30.88
CA THR A 41 -11.47 -27.06 -29.96
C THR A 41 -11.77 -27.48 -28.50
N GLN A 42 -10.85 -27.18 -27.58
CA GLN A 42 -11.17 -27.19 -26.14
C GLN A 42 -10.52 -26.00 -25.41
N GLY A 43 -11.38 -25.24 -24.72
CA GLY A 43 -11.09 -23.92 -24.17
C GLY A 43 -9.85 -23.87 -23.28
N GLN A 44 -8.93 -22.95 -23.62
CA GLN A 44 -7.84 -22.58 -22.73
C GLN A 44 -8.43 -21.96 -21.44
N PRO A 45 -7.96 -22.36 -20.25
CA PRO A 45 -8.28 -21.65 -19.03
C PRO A 45 -7.71 -20.23 -19.16
N LYS A 46 -8.60 -19.22 -19.15
CA LYS A 46 -8.22 -17.82 -19.05
C LYS A 46 -7.42 -17.66 -17.76
N ARG A 47 -6.09 -17.69 -17.86
CA ARG A 47 -5.17 -17.38 -16.77
C ARG A 47 -5.64 -16.06 -16.17
N ALA A 48 -6.13 -16.10 -14.92
CA ALA A 48 -6.59 -14.91 -14.23
C ALA A 48 -5.46 -13.87 -14.31
N ARG A 49 -5.73 -12.75 -15.01
CA ARG A 49 -4.79 -11.64 -15.10
C ARG A 49 -4.49 -11.21 -13.66
N LYS A 50 -3.28 -11.48 -13.18
CA LYS A 50 -2.81 -10.92 -11.90
C LYS A 50 -2.95 -9.41 -12.03
N ARG A 51 -3.87 -8.82 -11.26
CA ARG A 51 -4.09 -7.38 -11.22
C ARG A 51 -2.76 -6.74 -10.83
N ALA A 52 -2.29 -5.76 -11.60
CA ALA A 52 -1.07 -5.05 -11.25
C ALA A 52 -1.20 -4.48 -9.83
N PRO A 53 -0.12 -4.48 -9.03
CA PRO A 53 -0.13 -3.83 -7.73
C PRO A 53 -0.56 -2.36 -7.88
N LYS A 54 -1.38 -1.87 -6.95
CA LYS A 54 -1.82 -0.48 -6.97
C LYS A 54 -0.63 0.42 -6.62
N ALA A 55 -0.42 1.48 -7.40
CA ALA A 55 0.60 2.49 -7.15
C ALA A 55 0.19 3.40 -5.98
N LEU A 56 1.17 3.97 -5.26
CA LEU A 56 0.94 4.89 -4.15
C LEU A 56 0.26 6.18 -4.62
N ALA A 57 0.69 6.73 -5.76
CA ALA A 57 0.09 7.90 -6.38
C ALA A 57 -1.40 7.70 -6.71
N THR A 58 -1.82 6.47 -7.01
CA THR A 58 -3.26 6.16 -7.19
C THR A 58 -4.00 6.23 -5.86
N VAL A 59 -3.43 5.72 -4.78
CA VAL A 59 -4.03 5.81 -3.44
C VAL A 59 -4.11 7.26 -2.97
N TRP A 60 -3.05 8.05 -3.18
CA TRP A 60 -3.03 9.49 -2.94
C TRP A 60 -4.14 10.20 -3.70
N PHE A 61 -4.22 9.97 -5.01
CA PHE A 61 -5.22 10.61 -5.86
C PHE A 61 -6.65 10.28 -5.39
N GLU A 62 -6.94 9.01 -5.10
CA GLU A 62 -8.26 8.62 -4.60
C GLU A 62 -8.57 9.19 -3.21
N TRP A 63 -7.58 9.23 -2.31
CA TRP A 63 -7.73 9.82 -0.97
C TRP A 63 -8.26 11.25 -1.05
N PHE A 64 -7.67 12.05 -1.94
CA PHE A 64 -7.96 13.47 -2.08
C PHE A 64 -9.07 13.79 -3.08
N THR A 65 -9.43 12.92 -4.03
CA THR A 65 -10.37 13.27 -5.11
C THR A 65 -11.65 12.46 -5.13
N ALA A 66 -11.75 11.35 -4.37
CA ALA A 66 -12.97 10.57 -4.29
C ALA A 66 -14.15 11.43 -3.78
N VAL A 67 -15.36 11.04 -4.21
CA VAL A 67 -16.63 11.65 -3.78
C VAL A 67 -17.57 10.52 -3.34
N PRO A 68 -17.89 10.38 -2.04
CA PRO A 68 -17.28 11.08 -0.89
C PRO A 68 -15.77 10.85 -0.77
N ARG A 69 -15.06 11.70 0.00
CA ARG A 69 -13.62 11.51 0.24
C ARG A 69 -13.38 10.11 0.82
N MET A 70 -12.21 9.51 0.53
CA MET A 70 -11.95 8.13 0.95
C MET A 70 -12.10 7.96 2.47
N TYR A 71 -11.68 8.96 3.25
CA TYR A 71 -11.78 8.98 4.71
C TYR A 71 -13.18 9.30 5.26
N GLU A 72 -14.11 9.72 4.41
CA GLU A 72 -15.53 9.93 4.73
C GLU A 72 -16.41 8.79 4.21
N SER A 73 -15.86 7.92 3.35
CA SER A 73 -16.64 6.90 2.67
C SER A 73 -16.98 5.71 3.58
N ALA A 74 -18.28 5.41 3.67
CA ALA A 74 -18.78 4.21 4.34
C ALA A 74 -18.61 2.91 3.52
N SER A 75 -18.32 3.02 2.22
CA SER A 75 -18.19 1.86 1.32
C SER A 75 -16.77 1.28 1.29
N VAL A 76 -15.78 2.01 1.79
CA VAL A 76 -14.39 1.55 1.86
C VAL A 76 -14.22 0.68 3.11
N SER A 77 -13.64 -0.51 2.92
CA SER A 77 -13.40 -1.41 4.06
C SER A 77 -12.46 -0.76 5.09
N LYS A 78 -12.65 -1.06 6.38
CA LYS A 78 -11.79 -0.54 7.45
C LYS A 78 -10.30 -0.85 7.23
N ALA A 79 -9.99 -2.03 6.68
CA ALA A 79 -8.62 -2.46 6.39
C ALA A 79 -8.00 -1.59 5.27
N THR A 80 -8.71 -1.44 4.15
CA THR A 80 -8.29 -0.59 3.02
C THR A 80 -8.12 0.86 3.47
N LEU A 81 -9.05 1.38 4.28
CA LEU A 81 -8.97 2.73 4.80
C LEU A 81 -7.76 2.91 5.72
N HIS A 82 -7.50 1.94 6.60
CA HIS A 82 -6.33 1.98 7.48
C HIS A 82 -5.01 1.97 6.70
N GLU A 83 -4.90 1.11 5.70
CA GLU A 83 -3.73 1.03 4.83
C GLU A 83 -3.53 2.32 4.02
N SER A 84 -4.59 2.79 3.36
CA SER A 84 -4.55 4.03 2.57
C SER A 84 -4.17 5.23 3.41
N ARG A 85 -4.72 5.34 4.63
CA ARG A 85 -4.36 6.37 5.60
C ARG A 85 -2.85 6.38 5.90
N HIS A 86 -2.25 5.21 6.12
CA HIS A 86 -0.82 5.14 6.42
C HIS A 86 0.03 5.39 5.16
N ALA A 87 -0.38 4.88 4.00
CA ALA A 87 0.28 5.14 2.74
C ALA A 87 0.38 6.65 2.47
N VAL A 88 -0.76 7.35 2.55
CA VAL A 88 -0.83 8.81 2.36
C VAL A 88 0.00 9.55 3.40
N ALA A 89 -0.08 9.18 4.69
CA ALA A 89 0.73 9.82 5.73
C ALA A 89 2.24 9.66 5.50
N TYR A 90 2.70 8.48 5.09
CA TYR A 90 4.12 8.28 4.77
C TYR A 90 4.54 9.06 3.52
N MET A 91 3.67 9.18 2.52
CA MET A 91 3.91 10.03 1.35
C MET A 91 4.03 11.51 1.74
N MET A 92 3.15 12.00 2.63
CA MET A 92 3.21 13.37 3.16
C MET A 92 4.55 13.67 3.85
N LEU A 93 5.04 12.74 4.70
CA LEU A 93 6.32 12.87 5.40
C LEU A 93 7.52 13.00 4.44
N CYS A 94 7.42 12.45 3.23
CA CYS A 94 8.51 12.45 2.26
C CYS A 94 8.55 13.73 1.40
N LEU A 95 7.68 14.72 1.67
CA LEU A 95 7.65 16.00 0.97
C LEU A 95 8.39 17.08 1.79
N PRO A 96 9.67 17.36 1.51
CA PRO A 96 10.50 18.24 2.34
C PRO A 96 10.13 19.73 2.26
N SER A 97 9.27 20.10 1.30
CA SER A 97 8.79 21.48 1.13
C SER A 97 7.30 21.62 1.45
N GLY A 98 6.70 20.59 2.06
CA GLY A 98 5.25 20.54 2.26
C GLY A 98 4.48 20.41 0.94
N PHE A 99 3.20 20.79 0.98
CA PHE A 99 2.30 20.77 -0.17
C PHE A 99 1.07 21.62 0.10
N LYS A 100 0.44 22.13 -0.96
CA LYS A 100 -0.80 22.91 -0.86
C LYS A 100 -1.86 22.29 -1.74
N LEU A 101 -2.87 21.69 -1.12
CA LEU A 101 -4.00 21.05 -1.79
C LEU A 101 -5.30 21.70 -1.33
N ASP A 102 -5.70 22.79 -2.00
CA ASP A 102 -6.95 23.47 -1.71
C ASP A 102 -8.10 22.90 -2.56
N PRO A 103 -9.13 22.26 -1.96
CA PRO A 103 -10.29 21.76 -2.71
C PRO A 103 -11.07 22.84 -3.48
N SER A 104 -10.88 24.13 -3.16
CA SER A 104 -11.49 25.25 -3.86
C SER A 104 -10.73 25.67 -5.13
N SER A 105 -9.48 25.21 -5.30
CA SER A 105 -8.68 25.50 -6.49
C SER A 105 -9.31 24.88 -7.74
N THR A 106 -9.38 25.67 -8.82
CA THR A 106 -9.79 25.17 -10.15
C THR A 106 -8.83 24.09 -10.68
N GLY A 107 -7.57 24.11 -10.22
CA GLY A 107 -6.51 23.16 -10.55
C GLY A 107 -6.42 21.95 -9.62
N TYR A 108 -7.30 21.81 -8.62
CA TYR A 108 -7.15 20.86 -7.51
C TYR A 108 -6.77 19.43 -7.95
N LYS A 109 -7.48 18.85 -8.93
CA LYS A 109 -7.17 17.47 -9.37
C LYS A 109 -5.79 17.35 -10.02
N ALA A 110 -5.36 18.37 -10.77
CA ALA A 110 -4.05 18.38 -11.40
C ALA A 110 -2.94 18.55 -10.35
N GLU A 111 -3.15 19.42 -9.37
CA GLU A 111 -2.27 19.61 -8.22
C GLU A 111 -2.14 18.32 -7.40
N VAL A 112 -3.26 17.69 -7.02
CA VAL A 112 -3.27 16.39 -6.32
C VAL A 112 -2.48 15.34 -7.09
N HIS A 113 -2.66 15.27 -8.42
CA HIS A 113 -1.93 14.31 -9.24
C HIS A 113 -0.43 14.60 -9.25
N ALA A 114 -0.01 15.85 -9.48
CA ALA A 114 1.40 16.24 -9.52
C ALA A 114 2.09 15.98 -8.16
N VAL A 115 1.47 16.40 -7.06
CA VAL A 115 1.99 16.16 -5.71
C VAL A 115 2.03 14.66 -5.41
N GLY A 116 1.01 13.89 -5.81
CA GLY A 116 0.97 12.46 -5.58
C GLY A 116 2.09 11.68 -6.29
N VAL A 117 2.42 12.07 -7.53
CA VAL A 117 3.55 11.49 -8.28
C VAL A 117 4.88 11.82 -7.60
N GLU A 118 5.09 13.07 -7.20
CA GLU A 118 6.32 13.47 -6.50
C GLU A 118 6.45 12.76 -5.14
N ALA A 119 5.36 12.71 -4.37
CA ALA A 119 5.36 12.06 -3.06
C ALA A 119 5.61 10.54 -3.16
N GLU A 120 5.08 9.88 -4.19
CA GLU A 120 5.40 8.47 -4.48
C GLU A 120 6.90 8.30 -4.75
N LYS A 121 7.45 9.10 -5.68
CA LYS A 121 8.87 9.06 -6.02
C LYS A 121 9.75 9.21 -4.78
N ARG A 122 9.48 10.22 -3.94
CA ARG A 122 10.25 10.48 -2.72
C ARG A 122 10.14 9.36 -1.70
N ALA A 123 8.95 8.79 -1.51
CA ALA A 123 8.75 7.66 -0.60
C ALA A 123 9.53 6.42 -1.04
N LEU A 124 9.57 6.14 -2.35
CA LEU A 124 10.33 5.03 -2.91
C LEU A 124 11.85 5.27 -2.83
N GLU A 125 12.31 6.49 -3.12
CA GLU A 125 13.73 6.88 -2.96
C GLU A 125 14.18 6.76 -1.49
N PHE A 126 13.33 7.20 -0.55
CA PHE A 126 13.60 7.04 0.88
C PHE A 126 13.74 5.56 1.27
N LEU A 127 12.83 4.70 0.82
CA LEU A 127 12.90 3.26 1.08
C LEU A 127 14.15 2.62 0.45
N ALA A 128 14.50 3.02 -0.77
CA ALA A 128 15.71 2.54 -1.45
C ALA A 128 16.98 2.92 -0.67
N ALA A 129 17.05 4.14 -0.13
CA ALA A 129 18.15 4.58 0.73
C ALA A 129 18.26 3.77 2.04
N GLN A 130 17.13 3.19 2.50
CA GLN A 130 17.09 2.26 3.64
C GLN A 130 17.26 0.78 3.23
N GLY A 131 17.61 0.50 1.97
CA GLY A 131 17.85 -0.86 1.46
C GLY A 131 16.60 -1.65 1.09
N SER A 132 15.42 -1.02 1.04
CA SER A 132 14.16 -1.66 0.65
C SER A 132 13.85 -1.47 -0.84
N GLN A 133 13.35 -2.53 -1.49
CA GLN A 133 12.87 -2.51 -2.88
C GLN A 133 11.33 -2.55 -2.96
N ALA A 134 10.65 -2.21 -1.86
CA ALA A 134 9.19 -2.21 -1.81
C ALA A 134 8.60 -1.15 -2.75
N ALA A 135 7.66 -1.56 -3.60
CA ALA A 135 7.02 -0.69 -4.59
C ALA A 135 5.48 -0.77 -4.58
N ALA A 136 4.92 -1.88 -4.11
CA ALA A 136 3.47 -2.03 -3.95
C ALA A 136 3.02 -1.37 -2.64
N VAL A 137 1.83 -0.76 -2.63
CA VAL A 137 1.28 -0.02 -1.46
C VAL A 137 1.42 -0.79 -0.14
N ASP A 138 1.02 -2.06 -0.13
CA ASP A 138 1.07 -2.93 1.06
C ASP A 138 2.51 -3.14 1.55
N SER A 139 3.42 -3.42 0.62
CA SER A 139 4.85 -3.60 0.91
C SER A 139 5.52 -2.32 1.40
N VAL A 140 5.18 -1.16 0.82
CA VAL A 140 5.69 0.16 1.23
C VAL A 140 5.18 0.49 2.62
N VAL A 141 3.88 0.37 2.89
CA VAL A 141 3.30 0.62 4.21
C VAL A 141 3.94 -0.29 5.27
N LYS A 142 4.16 -1.57 4.93
CA LYS A 142 4.84 -2.51 5.83
C LYS A 142 6.29 -2.08 6.12
N ALA A 143 7.05 -1.71 5.10
CA ALA A 143 8.44 -1.26 5.25
C ALA A 143 8.54 0.04 6.06
N MET A 144 7.76 1.06 5.70
CA MET A 144 7.71 2.34 6.43
C MET A 144 7.29 2.15 7.90
N ARG A 145 6.37 1.21 8.19
CA ARG A 145 5.99 0.89 9.58
C ARG A 145 7.14 0.26 10.37
N ALA A 146 7.95 -0.58 9.74
CA ALA A 146 9.13 -1.15 10.39
C ALA A 146 10.17 -0.06 10.69
N LEU A 147 10.44 0.82 9.73
CA LEU A 147 11.34 1.98 9.90
C LEU A 147 10.85 2.92 11.00
N HIS A 148 9.54 3.19 11.06
CA HIS A 148 8.95 4.02 12.11
C HIS A 148 9.13 3.39 13.50
N LYS A 149 8.89 2.07 13.63
CA LYS A 149 9.13 1.37 14.91
C LYS A 149 10.60 1.41 15.34
N ALA A 150 11.52 1.52 14.38
CA ALA A 150 12.95 1.64 14.63
C ALA A 150 13.43 3.09 14.83
N GLY A 151 12.53 4.08 14.85
CA GLY A 151 12.87 5.51 14.99
C GLY A 151 13.48 6.16 13.75
N GLN A 152 13.52 5.44 12.62
CA GLN A 152 14.18 5.92 11.40
C GLN A 152 13.34 6.94 10.60
N LEU A 153 12.11 7.21 11.03
CA LEU A 153 11.27 8.27 10.47
C LEU A 153 11.26 9.55 11.34
N ASP A 154 11.93 9.56 12.49
CA ASP A 154 11.79 10.63 13.48
C ASP A 154 12.21 11.99 12.91
N SER A 155 13.26 12.03 12.08
CA SER A 155 13.70 13.25 11.40
C SER A 155 12.67 13.76 10.38
N LEU A 156 12.02 12.86 9.62
CA LEU A 156 10.95 13.23 8.69
C LEU A 156 9.73 13.75 9.45
N VAL A 157 9.37 13.12 10.57
CA VAL A 157 8.25 13.58 11.41
C VAL A 157 8.55 14.96 12.01
N ALA A 158 9.78 15.19 12.50
CA ALA A 158 10.20 16.48 13.03
C ALA A 158 10.16 17.58 11.94
N GLN A 159 10.73 17.31 10.77
CA GLN A 159 10.69 18.23 9.63
C GLN A 159 9.25 18.52 9.20
N PHE A 160 8.42 17.49 9.05
CA PHE A 160 7.02 17.68 8.67
C PHE A 160 6.26 18.53 9.70
N ARG A 161 6.54 18.36 11.00
CA ARG A 161 5.98 19.18 12.07
C ARG A 161 6.41 20.64 11.96
N GLU A 162 7.66 20.94 11.63
CA GLU A 162 8.14 22.31 11.44
C GLU A 162 7.41 22.99 10.27
N ILE A 163 7.39 22.36 9.10
CA ILE A 163 6.71 22.87 7.89
C ILE A 163 5.20 23.06 8.13
N TYR A 164 4.60 22.17 8.94
CA TYR A 164 3.20 22.30 9.35
C TYR A 164 2.94 23.60 10.12
N PHE A 165 3.78 23.93 11.11
CA PHE A 165 3.62 25.16 11.90
C PHE A 165 4.02 26.44 11.15
N GLU A 166 4.88 26.34 10.15
CA GLU A 166 5.21 27.44 9.24
C GLU A 166 4.06 27.78 8.27
N GLY A 167 3.07 26.89 8.13
CA GLY A 167 1.91 27.11 7.26
C GLY A 167 2.13 26.70 5.80
N ASP A 168 3.17 25.91 5.52
CA ASP A 168 3.47 25.42 4.18
C ASP A 168 2.75 24.12 3.81
N ILE A 169 1.83 23.68 4.68
CA ILE A 169 0.94 22.54 4.47
C ILE A 169 -0.51 23.03 4.42
N ILE A 170 -1.16 22.85 3.26
CA ILE A 170 -2.62 22.92 3.13
C ILE A 170 -3.10 21.51 2.82
N ASP A 171 -3.57 20.81 3.85
CA ASP A 171 -4.14 19.46 3.79
C ASP A 171 -5.64 19.51 4.12
N PRO A 172 -6.54 19.12 3.20
CA PRO A 172 -7.97 19.07 3.46
C PRO A 172 -8.39 17.86 4.31
N THR A 173 -7.47 16.96 4.66
CA THR A 173 -7.75 15.79 5.50
C THR A 173 -8.00 16.23 6.94
N PRO A 174 -9.16 15.88 7.55
CA PRO A 174 -9.39 16.19 8.95
C PRO A 174 -8.39 15.44 9.85
N HIS A 175 -7.93 16.07 10.93
CA HIS A 175 -6.93 15.47 11.84
C HIS A 175 -7.34 14.07 12.36
N SER A 176 -8.64 13.83 12.56
CA SER A 176 -9.17 12.53 12.98
C SER A 176 -8.94 11.41 11.95
N ALA A 177 -8.81 11.76 10.67
CA ALA A 177 -8.54 10.84 9.58
C ALA A 177 -7.05 10.57 9.37
N LEU A 178 -6.14 11.34 9.98
CA LEU A 178 -4.70 11.10 9.94
C LEU A 178 -4.24 10.11 11.03
N PRO A 179 -3.10 9.40 10.87
CA PRO A 179 -2.48 8.64 11.95
C PRO A 179 -2.06 9.54 13.12
N ALA A 180 -1.96 8.98 14.33
CA ALA A 180 -1.65 9.74 15.53
C ALA A 180 -0.33 10.54 15.45
N PHE A 181 0.69 10.01 14.78
CA PHE A 181 2.01 10.67 14.63
C PHE A 181 2.00 11.89 13.69
N MET A 182 0.91 12.11 12.95
CA MET A 182 0.72 13.26 12.06
C MET A 182 -0.24 14.31 12.67
N ARG A 183 -0.73 14.09 13.89
CA ARG A 183 -1.67 15.00 14.55
C ARG A 183 -0.89 15.95 15.45
N PHE A 184 -0.65 17.15 14.95
CA PHE A 184 -0.05 18.22 15.74
C PHE A 184 -1.14 19.16 16.26
N THR A 185 -0.92 19.65 17.48
CA THR A 185 -1.80 20.57 18.21
C THR A 185 -1.02 21.79 18.62
#